data_AF-A0A1V3SIK8-F1
#
_entry.id   AF-A0A1V3SIK8-F1
#
_cell.length_a   1.000
_cell.length_b   1.000
_cell.length_c   1.000
_cell.angle_alpha   90.00
_cell.angle_beta   90.00
_cell.angle_gamma   90.00
#
_symmetry.space_group_name_H-M   'P 1'
#
loop_
_entity.id
_entity.type
_entity.pdbx_description
1 polymer ?
#
loop_
_entity_poly.entity_id
_entity_poly.type
_entity_poly.pdbx_seq_one_letter_code
_entity_poly.pdbx_strand_id
1 'polypeptide(L)'
;MYHSTAISGRSSPYQGPLHSTESNPPQAIRLTKREKEFLQWSEAGKSSWEISMIVDCSEANVNYHFNNIRRKFGVSSRHLAGKIARECGLI
;
A
#
# COMPACT_ATOMS: atom_id res chain seq x y z
N MET A 1 47.62 -34.59 29.57
CA MET A 1 46.67 -34.13 30.61
C MET A 1 45.32 -33.94 29.94
N TYR A 2 44.33 -34.66 30.45
CA TYR A 2 42.88 -34.52 30.25
C TYR A 2 42.46 -33.03 30.22
N HIS A 3 41.45 -32.54 29.48
CA HIS A 3 40.07 -32.99 29.38
C HIS A 3 39.38 -32.50 28.10
N SER A 4 38.42 -33.31 27.66
CA SER A 4 37.25 -33.00 26.82
C SER A 4 36.46 -31.78 27.30
N THR A 5 35.78 -31.08 26.39
CA THR A 5 34.31 -30.94 26.42
C THR A 5 33.77 -30.33 25.13
N ALA A 6 32.72 -30.97 24.63
CA ALA A 6 31.87 -30.50 23.55
C ALA A 6 30.98 -29.35 24.00
N ILE A 7 30.62 -28.43 23.08
CA ILE A 7 29.30 -27.80 23.08
C ILE A 7 28.72 -27.93 21.68
N SER A 8 27.73 -28.82 21.60
CA SER A 8 26.70 -28.86 20.57
C SER A 8 25.94 -27.54 20.51
N GLY A 9 25.56 -27.17 19.28
CA GLY A 9 24.22 -26.67 19.02
C GLY A 9 23.99 -25.18 19.28
N ARG A 10 23.83 -24.43 18.21
CA ARG A 10 22.49 -24.18 17.63
C ARG A 10 22.67 -23.24 16.45
N SER A 11 22.35 -23.77 15.28
CA SER A 11 21.71 -23.00 14.23
C SER A 11 20.70 -22.03 14.87
N SER A 12 20.91 -20.74 14.68
CA SER A 12 19.86 -19.75 14.94
C SER A 12 19.19 -19.45 13.61
N PRO A 13 18.12 -20.18 13.23
CA PRO A 13 17.24 -19.72 12.18
C PRO A 13 16.44 -18.59 12.80
N TYR A 14 16.94 -17.36 12.71
CA TYR A 14 16.05 -16.21 12.79
C TYR A 14 15.15 -16.22 11.54
N GLN A 15 14.21 -17.16 11.47
CA GLN A 15 12.96 -16.98 10.79
C GLN A 15 12.14 -16.08 11.71
N GLY A 16 12.38 -14.76 11.60
CA GLY A 16 11.40 -13.80 12.09
C GLY A 16 10.03 -14.15 11.48
N PRO A 17 8.92 -13.84 12.16
CA PRO A 17 7.59 -14.15 11.64
C PRO A 17 7.49 -13.53 10.24
N LEU A 18 7.56 -14.37 9.21
CA LEU A 18 7.02 -14.01 7.93
C LEU A 18 5.56 -13.75 8.24
N HIS A 19 5.21 -12.47 8.35
CA HIS A 19 3.82 -12.05 8.27
C HIS A 19 3.32 -12.65 6.97
N SER A 20 2.66 -13.80 7.10
CA SER A 20 1.77 -14.35 6.11
C SER A 20 0.88 -13.18 5.75
N THR A 21 1.16 -12.57 4.60
CA THR A 21 0.18 -11.74 3.94
C THR A 21 -0.92 -12.72 3.61
N GLU A 22 -1.86 -12.87 4.55
CA GLU A 22 -3.16 -13.45 4.31
C GLU A 22 -3.68 -12.69 3.10
N SER A 23 -3.50 -13.32 1.94
CA SER A 23 -4.04 -12.90 0.67
C SER A 23 -5.52 -13.18 0.78
N ASN A 24 -6.21 -12.27 1.47
CA ASN A 24 -7.63 -12.11 1.34
C ASN A 24 -7.91 -12.15 -0.18
N PRO A 25 -8.73 -13.09 -0.68
CA PRO A 25 -9.04 -13.16 -2.10
C PRO A 25 -9.42 -11.76 -2.57
N PRO A 26 -9.00 -11.33 -3.78
CA PRO A 26 -9.14 -9.96 -4.22
C PRO A 26 -10.61 -9.57 -4.18
N GLN A 27 -11.02 -8.94 -3.07
CA GLN A 27 -12.32 -8.32 -2.96
C GLN A 27 -12.35 -7.29 -4.07
N ALA A 28 -13.34 -7.38 -4.96
CA ALA A 28 -13.47 -6.47 -6.08
C ALA A 28 -13.36 -5.03 -5.57
N ILE A 29 -12.25 -4.36 -5.89
CA ILE A 29 -11.93 -3.05 -5.33
C ILE A 29 -12.94 -2.05 -5.89
N ARG A 30 -13.81 -1.55 -5.01
CA ARG A 30 -14.84 -0.57 -5.36
C ARG A 30 -14.40 0.84 -4.99
N LEU A 31 -14.10 1.63 -6.01
CA LEU A 31 -13.83 3.05 -5.89
C LEU A 31 -15.11 3.86 -6.05
N THR A 32 -15.27 4.85 -5.17
CA THR A 32 -16.28 5.90 -5.34
C THR A 32 -15.91 6.80 -6.52
N LYS A 33 -16.88 7.51 -7.10
CA LYS A 33 -16.63 8.47 -8.18
C LYS A 33 -15.54 9.48 -7.80
N ARG A 34 -15.57 9.95 -6.55
CA ARG A 34 -14.62 10.92 -6.02
C ARG A 34 -13.21 10.33 -5.89
N GLU A 35 -13.07 9.10 -5.41
CA GLU A 35 -11.75 8.44 -5.35
C GLU A 35 -11.16 8.17 -6.73
N LYS A 36 -12.00 7.88 -7.74
CA LYS A 36 -11.55 7.76 -9.14
C LYS A 36 -11.01 9.07 -9.67
N GLU A 37 -11.73 10.17 -9.45
CA GLU A 37 -11.30 11.51 -9.83
C GLU A 37 -9.93 11.86 -9.21
N PHE A 38 -9.77 11.63 -7.90
CA PHE A 38 -8.49 11.82 -7.21
C PHE A 38 -7.36 10.97 -7.80
N LEU A 39 -7.63 9.70 -8.14
CA LEU A 39 -6.66 8.80 -8.75
C LEU A 39 -6.29 9.19 -10.18
N GLN A 40 -7.24 9.66 -10.99
CA GLN A 40 -7.00 10.13 -12.36
C GLN A 40 -6.04 11.33 -12.36
N TRP A 41 -6.26 12.30 -11.48
CA TRP A 41 -5.33 13.44 -11.37
C TRP A 41 -3.95 13.01 -10.84
N SER A 42 -3.90 12.06 -9.91
CA SER A 42 -2.62 11.50 -9.46
C SER A 42 -1.88 10.75 -10.58
N GLU A 43 -2.60 10.11 -11.48
CA GLU A 43 -2.05 9.39 -12.63
C GLU A 43 -1.51 10.35 -13.68
N ALA A 44 -2.21 11.48 -13.88
CA ALA A 44 -1.75 12.61 -14.66
C ALA A 44 -0.56 13.38 -14.01
N GLY A 45 -0.03 12.91 -12.87
CA GLY A 45 1.14 13.48 -12.21
C GLY A 45 0.88 14.72 -11.35
N LYS A 46 -0.38 15.00 -11.01
CA LYS A 46 -0.73 16.15 -10.16
C LYS A 46 -0.37 15.90 -8.69
N SER A 47 0.18 16.94 -8.06
CA SER A 47 0.47 16.97 -6.62
C SER A 47 -0.83 17.05 -5.79
N SER A 48 -0.78 16.70 -4.51
CA SER A 48 -1.96 16.81 -3.62
C SER A 48 -2.55 18.22 -3.61
N TRP A 49 -1.69 19.24 -3.68
CA TRP A 49 -2.07 20.65 -3.71
C TRP A 49 -2.71 21.05 -5.05
N GLU A 50 -2.14 20.65 -6.19
CA GLU A 50 -2.79 20.89 -7.49
C GLU A 50 -4.15 20.19 -7.57
N ILE A 51 -4.23 18.95 -7.09
CA ILE A 51 -5.48 18.21 -7.06
C ILE A 51 -6.49 18.93 -6.16
N SER A 52 -6.07 19.42 -5.00
CA SER A 52 -6.97 20.16 -4.11
C SER A 52 -7.53 21.41 -4.79
N MET A 53 -6.73 22.06 -5.64
CA MET A 53 -7.17 23.22 -6.41
C MET A 53 -8.09 22.86 -7.59
N ILE A 54 -7.81 21.77 -8.30
CA ILE A 54 -8.65 21.31 -9.42
C ILE A 54 -10.02 20.84 -8.93
N VAL A 55 -10.04 20.15 -7.78
CA VAL A 55 -11.19 19.44 -7.24
C VAL A 55 -11.97 20.30 -6.21
N ASP A 56 -11.52 21.54 -6.01
CA ASP A 56 -12.03 22.55 -5.08
C ASP A 56 -12.24 22.00 -3.65
N CYS A 57 -11.14 21.54 -3.06
CA CYS A 57 -11.14 21.04 -1.68
C CYS A 57 -9.82 21.34 -0.97
N SER A 58 -9.70 21.00 0.32
CA SER A 58 -8.45 21.15 1.06
C SER A 58 -7.49 20.00 0.78
N GLU A 59 -6.18 20.26 0.85
CA GLU A 59 -5.15 19.22 0.72
C GLU A 59 -5.32 18.09 1.76
N ALA A 60 -5.79 18.43 2.96
CA ALA A 60 -6.13 17.45 3.99
C ALA A 60 -7.23 16.47 3.52
N ASN A 61 -8.24 16.96 2.81
CA ASN A 61 -9.28 16.11 2.23
C ASN A 61 -8.71 15.19 1.12
N VAL A 62 -7.82 15.73 0.28
CA VAL A 62 -7.10 14.92 -0.73
C VAL A 62 -6.32 13.78 -0.07
N ASN A 63 -5.57 14.08 0.99
CA ASN A 63 -4.80 13.11 1.75
C ASN A 63 -5.69 12.06 2.45
N TYR A 64 -6.84 12.49 2.98
CA TYR A 64 -7.86 11.58 3.53
C TYR A 64 -8.36 10.58 2.48
N HIS A 65 -8.70 11.05 1.27
CA HIS A 65 -9.12 10.17 0.18
C HIS A 65 -8.01 9.23 -0.26
N PHE A 66 -6.75 9.69 -0.38
CA PHE A 66 -5.64 8.80 -0.69
C PHE A 66 -5.34 7.77 0.39
N ASN A 67 -5.62 8.07 1.66
CA ASN A 67 -5.54 7.08 2.73
C ASN A 67 -6.59 5.99 2.56
N ASN A 68 -7.83 6.37 2.24
CA ASN A 68 -8.90 5.43 1.96
C ASN A 68 -8.61 4.56 0.73
N ILE A 69 -8.14 5.16 -0.37
CA ILE A 69 -7.74 4.47 -1.59
C ILE A 69 -6.67 3.43 -1.25
N ARG A 70 -5.57 3.84 -0.62
CA ARG A 70 -4.48 2.94 -0.21
C ARG A 70 -4.96 1.77 0.65
N ARG A 71 -5.85 2.04 1.61
CA ARG A 71 -6.47 1.00 2.44
C ARG A 71 -7.31 0.02 1.62
N LYS A 72 -8.05 0.49 0.62
CA LYS A 72 -8.83 -0.39 -0.29
C LYS A 72 -7.95 -1.26 -1.18
N PHE A 73 -6.81 -0.73 -1.62
CA PHE A 73 -5.83 -1.48 -2.42
C PHE A 73 -4.86 -2.32 -1.57
N GLY A 74 -4.85 -2.17 -0.25
CA GLY A 74 -3.90 -2.87 0.63
C GLY A 74 -2.45 -2.42 0.44
N VAL A 75 -2.21 -1.17 0.01
CA VAL A 75 -0.87 -0.65 -0.30
C VAL A 75 -0.55 0.59 0.50
N SER A 76 0.74 0.86 0.72
CA SER A 76 1.21 2.07 1.42
C SER A 76 1.50 3.25 0.48
N SER A 77 1.76 2.97 -0.80
CA SER A 77 2.13 3.97 -1.81
C SER A 77 0.94 4.40 -2.67
N ARG A 78 0.77 5.72 -2.81
CA ARG A 78 -0.20 6.31 -3.74
C ARG A 78 0.06 5.90 -5.18
N HIS A 79 1.31 5.91 -5.60
CA HIS A 79 1.71 5.54 -6.95
C HIS A 79 1.37 4.07 -7.24
N LEU A 80 1.66 3.18 -6.29
CA LEU A 80 1.31 1.76 -6.41
C LEU A 80 -0.21 1.57 -6.49
N ALA A 81 -0.99 2.30 -5.69
CA ALA A 81 -2.45 2.26 -5.77
C ALA A 81 -2.95 2.68 -7.16
N GLY A 82 -2.39 3.75 -7.74
CA GLY A 82 -2.73 4.19 -9.09
C GLY A 82 -2.32 3.21 -10.20
N LYS A 83 -1.18 2.54 -10.05
CA LYS A 83 -0.74 1.48 -10.97
C LYS A 83 -1.72 0.31 -10.96
N ILE A 84 -2.04 -0.24 -9.78
CA ILE A 84 -3.00 -1.35 -9.65
C ILE A 84 -4.39 -0.94 -10.14
N ALA A 85 -4.83 0.29 -9.85
CA ALA A 85 -6.11 0.80 -10.33
C ALA A 85 -6.21 0.79 -11.87
N ARG A 86 -5.14 1.15 -12.57
CA ARG A 86 -5.08 1.11 -14.05
C ARG A 86 -5.02 -0.31 -14.59
N GLU A 87 -4.22 -1.18 -13.97
CA GLU A 87 -4.14 -2.60 -14.35
C GLU A 87 -5.48 -3.33 -14.16
N CYS A 88 -6.28 -2.92 -13.16
CA CYS A 88 -7.63 -3.43 -12.94
C CYS A 88 -8.73 -2.73 -13.77
N GLY A 89 -8.39 -1.75 -14.62
CA GLY A 89 -9.35 -0.99 -15.43
C GLY A 89 -10.34 -0.13 -14.61
N LEU A 90 -9.94 0.30 -13.41
CA LEU A 90 -10.80 1.08 -12.52
C LEU A 90 -10.76 2.59 -12.79
N ILE A 91 -9.69 3.07 -13.44
CA ILE A 91 -9.43 4.45 -13.86
C ILE A 91 -8.89 4.50 -15.29
#